data_AF-A0A8C3INY5-F1
#
_entry.id   AF-A0A8C3INY5-F1
#
_cell.length_a   1.000
_cell.length_b   1.000
_cell.length_c   1.000
_cell.angle_alpha   90.00
_cell.angle_beta   90.00
_cell.angle_gamma   90.00
#
_symmetry.space_group_name_H-M   'P 1'
#
loop_
_entity.id
_entity.type
_entity.pdbx_description
1 polymer ?
#
loop_
_entity_poly.entity_id
_entity_poly.type
_entity_poly.pdbx_seq_one_letter_code
_entity_poly.pdbx_strand_id
1 'polypeptide(L)'
;MSAALDLTKHIEVTITEDSEDDYQYEEVPADDDFSLLEGDEDLIKALQTIQEQAEDAQIIAQQSVLTSKHSVSEIPEVVDDFLCNFLVRMGMVRTLDCFQTEWYELMQKGAIERKDIGFVPDMYTYNQHLEMENRRLKKELENYKLAASKAKEALQKIQKERDFHRMHHKRVVQEKNRLISDIKRLKAHYASYEPMLKQLTEKYQTILRQKMLTNLERDRAVGQVTGLQATLQNLESGRASEIPVTRAGHRCEREDGRQGPTQKAVQENREQKYLYAGVAPYDPAKDPTKQMGKRYSKRSETPELLFQVSAYREGTGSGGEWKNLIACF
;
A
#
# COMPACT_ATOMS: atom_id res chain seq x y z
N MET A 1 35.48 -7.50 49.98
CA MET A 1 35.90 -7.33 48.57
C MET A 1 35.14 -8.31 47.71
N SER A 2 33.91 -7.98 47.29
CA SER A 2 33.19 -8.68 46.20
C SER A 2 31.88 -7.94 45.94
N ALA A 3 31.91 -6.91 45.07
CA ALA A 3 30.73 -6.27 44.47
C ALA A 3 31.17 -5.18 43.47
N ALA A 4 32.05 -5.51 42.52
CA ALA A 4 32.54 -4.53 41.55
C ALA A 4 32.81 -5.16 40.19
N LEU A 5 31.92 -6.03 39.70
CA LEU A 5 32.03 -6.59 38.35
C LEU A 5 30.63 -6.98 37.83
N ASP A 6 29.73 -6.02 37.60
CA ASP A 6 28.57 -6.30 36.72
C ASP A 6 27.86 -5.06 36.15
N LEU A 7 28.59 -4.04 35.69
CA LEU A 7 27.96 -2.87 35.06
C LEU A 7 28.68 -2.36 33.82
N THR A 8 29.14 -3.29 32.99
CA THR A 8 29.60 -2.95 31.64
C THR A 8 29.20 -4.06 30.67
N LYS A 9 27.92 -4.42 30.70
CA LYS A 9 27.31 -5.13 29.57
C LYS A 9 27.08 -4.09 28.49
N HIS A 10 28.12 -3.88 27.67
CA HIS A 10 27.99 -3.17 26.41
C HIS A 10 26.75 -3.73 25.70
N ILE A 11 25.74 -2.86 25.50
CA ILE A 11 24.62 -3.18 24.63
C ILE A 11 25.21 -3.12 23.23
N GLU A 12 25.78 -4.26 22.84
CA GLU A 12 26.13 -4.56 21.47
C GLU A 12 24.79 -4.61 20.72
N VAL A 13 24.41 -3.46 20.14
CA VAL A 13 23.38 -3.44 19.11
C VAL A 13 24.03 -4.13 17.92
N THR A 14 23.92 -5.45 17.88
CA THR A 14 24.28 -6.23 16.70
C THR A 14 23.29 -5.82 15.61
N ILE A 15 23.66 -4.79 14.85
CA ILE A 15 23.11 -4.59 13.52
C ILE A 15 23.62 -5.81 12.77
N THR A 16 22.80 -6.85 12.67
CA THR A 16 23.02 -7.89 11.69
C THR A 16 22.93 -7.20 10.34
N GLU A 17 24.09 -6.83 9.80
CA GLU A 17 24.29 -6.51 8.39
C GLU A 17 24.03 -7.80 7.61
N ASP A 18 22.76 -8.18 7.53
CA ASP A 18 22.32 -9.27 6.68
C ASP A 18 22.23 -8.73 5.25
N SER A 19 23.39 -8.82 4.58
CA SER A 19 23.61 -8.70 3.15
C SER A 19 23.09 -7.39 2.53
N GLU A 20 24.02 -6.55 2.12
CA GLU A 20 23.82 -5.59 1.02
C GLU A 20 23.15 -6.35 -0.14
N ASP A 21 21.85 -6.12 -0.30
CA ASP A 21 21.06 -6.56 -1.44
C ASP A 21 21.20 -5.43 -2.44
N ASP A 22 22.12 -5.65 -3.39
CA ASP A 22 22.61 -4.72 -4.40
C ASP A 22 21.54 -4.40 -5.47
N TYR A 23 20.32 -4.09 -5.04
CA TYR A 23 19.17 -3.85 -5.91
C TYR A 23 18.77 -2.38 -5.86
N GLN A 24 19.24 -1.66 -6.88
CA GLN A 24 18.82 -0.32 -7.24
C GLN A 24 17.30 -0.25 -7.36
N TYR A 25 16.70 0.70 -6.63
CA TYR A 25 15.34 1.14 -6.89
C TYR A 25 15.26 1.62 -8.33
N GLU A 26 14.42 0.97 -9.13
CA GLU A 26 14.13 1.39 -10.51
C GLU A 26 13.39 2.73 -10.41
N GLU A 27 14.06 3.83 -10.75
CA GLU A 27 13.45 5.16 -10.84
C GLU A 27 12.25 5.06 -11.78
N VAL A 28 11.07 5.36 -11.25
CA VAL A 28 9.86 5.48 -12.05
C VAL A 28 10.11 6.60 -13.06
N PRO A 29 9.97 6.36 -14.39
CA PRO A 29 10.15 7.40 -15.39
C PRO A 29 9.28 8.61 -15.02
N ALA A 30 9.87 9.81 -15.04
CA ALA A 30 9.17 11.07 -14.78
C ALA A 30 8.12 11.43 -15.87
N ASP A 31 7.83 10.51 -16.78
CA ASP A 31 7.03 10.72 -17.98
C ASP A 31 5.54 10.40 -17.78
N ASP A 32 5.05 10.44 -16.54
CA ASP A 32 3.62 10.66 -16.30
C ASP A 32 3.48 12.01 -15.61
N ASP A 33 3.00 12.99 -16.40
CA ASP A 33 2.52 14.33 -16.03
C ASP A 33 1.33 14.23 -15.04
N PHE A 34 1.54 13.61 -13.88
CA PHE A 34 0.72 13.85 -12.71
C PHE A 34 1.22 15.15 -12.11
N SER A 35 0.60 16.25 -12.55
CA SER A 35 0.64 17.52 -11.83
C SER A 35 0.01 17.30 -10.45
N LEU A 36 0.79 16.76 -9.51
CA LEU A 36 0.54 16.98 -8.10
C LEU A 36 0.70 18.48 -7.93
N LEU A 37 -0.39 19.13 -7.57
CA LEU A 37 -0.42 20.52 -7.16
C LEU A 37 0.59 20.67 -6.03
N GLU A 38 1.79 21.12 -6.39
CA GLU A 38 2.93 21.34 -5.52
C GLU A 38 2.53 22.44 -4.53
N GLY A 39 2.16 22.01 -3.32
CA GLY A 39 2.03 22.89 -2.18
C GLY A 39 3.43 23.31 -1.76
N ASP A 40 3.92 24.37 -2.39
CA ASP A 40 5.25 25.01 -2.21
C ASP A 40 5.56 25.52 -0.77
N GLU A 41 4.84 25.09 0.26
CA GLU A 41 4.97 25.64 1.61
C GLU A 41 5.89 24.85 2.57
N ASP A 42 6.38 23.66 2.20
CA ASP A 42 7.08 22.79 3.16
C ASP A 42 8.61 22.91 3.16
N LEU A 43 9.28 23.18 2.04
CA LEU A 43 10.74 23.23 1.99
C LEU A 43 11.32 24.49 2.66
N ILE A 44 10.73 25.65 2.38
CA ILE A 44 11.17 26.93 2.96
C ILE A 44 10.98 26.90 4.49
N LYS A 45 9.86 26.32 4.95
CA LYS A 45 9.54 26.18 6.37
C LYS A 45 10.47 25.17 7.07
N ALA A 46 10.88 24.11 6.39
CA ALA A 46 11.89 23.18 6.90
C ALA A 46 13.27 23.84 7.02
N LEU A 47 13.68 24.65 6.04
CA LEU A 47 14.94 25.40 6.11
C LEU A 47 14.93 26.44 7.23
N GLN A 48 13.80 27.14 7.40
CA GLN A 48 13.64 28.14 8.46
C GLN A 48 13.68 27.50 9.86
N THR A 49 13.07 26.33 10.05
CA THR A 49 13.13 25.61 11.34
C THR A 49 14.53 25.07 11.65
N ILE A 50 15.31 24.63 10.65
CA ILE A 50 16.71 24.22 10.84
C ILE A 50 17.58 25.42 11.23
N GLN A 51 17.40 26.56 10.56
CA GLN A 51 18.10 27.81 10.87
C GLN A 51 17.80 28.28 12.31
N GLU A 52 16.51 28.28 12.70
CA GLU A 52 16.07 28.70 14.03
C GLU A 52 16.61 27.76 15.12
N GLN A 53 16.62 26.44 14.88
CA GLN A 53 17.23 25.46 15.80
C GLN A 53 18.75 25.63 15.95
N ALA A 54 19.44 26.02 14.87
CA ALA A 54 20.88 26.29 14.91
C ALA A 54 21.20 27.56 15.71
N GLU A 55 20.38 28.60 15.55
CA GLU A 55 20.48 29.85 16.31
C GLU A 55 20.17 29.63 17.80
N ASP A 56 19.14 28.85 18.13
CA ASP A 56 18.80 28.46 19.50
C ASP A 56 19.94 27.65 20.16
N ALA A 57 20.51 26.68 19.44
CA ALA A 57 21.65 25.91 19.94
C ALA A 57 22.87 26.81 20.20
N GLN A 58 23.08 27.83 19.37
CA GLN A 58 24.16 28.80 19.53
C GLN A 58 23.92 29.73 20.73
N ILE A 59 22.67 30.17 20.96
CA ILE A 59 22.29 30.98 22.14
C ILE A 59 22.45 30.17 23.43
N ILE A 60 22.05 28.90 23.45
CA ILE A 60 22.22 27.99 24.60
C ILE A 60 23.72 27.77 24.89
N ALA A 61 24.53 27.58 23.84
CA ALA A 61 25.99 27.45 23.99
C ALA A 61 26.65 28.75 24.50
N GLN A 62 26.17 29.92 24.08
CA GLN A 62 26.68 31.20 24.59
C GLN A 62 26.24 31.46 26.03
N GLN A 63 25.01 31.12 26.41
CA GLN A 63 24.55 31.21 27.80
C GLN A 63 25.31 30.25 28.73
N SER A 64 25.63 29.03 28.28
CA SER A 64 26.42 28.07 29.09
C SER A 64 27.87 28.54 29.30
N VAL A 65 28.46 29.24 28.33
CA VAL A 65 29.79 29.86 28.47
C VAL A 65 29.77 31.08 29.40
N LEU A 66 28.66 31.82 29.46
CA LEU A 66 28.49 32.96 30.37
C LEU A 66 28.23 32.53 31.82
N THR A 67 27.53 31.42 32.05
CA THR A 67 27.30 30.88 33.41
C THR A 67 28.52 30.13 33.97
N SER A 68 29.42 29.63 33.12
CA SER A 68 30.66 28.97 33.55
C SER A 68 31.72 29.91 34.14
N LYS A 69 31.63 31.23 33.92
CA LYS A 69 32.66 32.20 34.38
C LYS A 69 32.39 32.80 35.77
N HIS A 70 31.30 32.42 36.41
CA HIS A 70 31.03 32.80 37.80
C HIS A 70 31.20 31.59 38.72
N SER A 71 32.40 30.99 38.71
CA SER A 71 32.88 30.31 39.90
C SER A 71 33.13 31.40 40.95
N VAL A 72 32.06 31.73 41.68
CA VAL A 72 32.10 32.61 42.85
C VAL A 72 33.20 32.08 43.75
N SER A 73 34.23 32.89 43.98
CA SER A 73 35.24 32.60 45.00
C SER A 73 34.48 32.42 46.31
N GLU A 74 34.49 31.19 46.85
CA GLU A 74 33.78 30.80 48.06
C GLU A 74 34.23 31.68 49.22
N ILE A 75 33.44 32.72 49.53
CA ILE A 75 33.50 33.36 50.83
C ILE A 75 32.87 32.32 51.77
N PRO A 76 33.59 31.82 52.77
CA PRO A 76 33.05 30.78 53.65
C PRO A 76 31.76 31.28 54.29
N GLU A 77 30.70 30.46 54.23
CA GLU A 77 29.41 30.81 54.85
C GLU A 77 29.60 30.97 56.36
N VAL A 78 29.02 32.02 56.92
CA VAL A 78 29.00 32.24 58.37
C VAL A 78 28.01 31.24 58.99
N VAL A 79 28.34 30.69 60.16
CA VAL A 79 27.59 29.59 60.78
C VAL A 79 26.09 29.91 60.99
N ASP A 80 25.71 31.16 61.23
CA ASP A 80 24.32 31.57 61.40
C ASP A 80 23.52 31.59 60.09
N ASP A 81 24.09 32.12 59.00
CA ASP A 81 23.51 32.08 57.65
C ASP A 81 23.26 30.63 57.21
N PHE A 82 24.24 29.77 57.48
CA PHE A 82 24.17 28.36 57.20
C PHE A 82 23.03 27.64 57.93
N LEU A 83 22.89 27.87 59.24
CA LEU A 83 21.82 27.26 60.03
C LEU A 83 20.45 27.74 59.56
N CYS A 84 20.33 29.03 59.21
CA CYS A 84 19.12 29.58 58.62
C CYS A 84 18.78 28.88 57.30
N ASN A 85 19.74 28.80 56.37
CA ASN A 85 19.57 28.14 55.07
C ASN A 85 19.24 26.65 55.22
N PHE A 86 19.88 25.96 56.17
CA PHE A 86 19.59 24.57 56.49
C PHE A 86 18.14 24.38 56.96
N LEU A 87 17.69 25.18 57.92
CA LEU A 87 16.34 25.08 58.48
C LEU A 87 15.28 25.43 57.44
N VAL A 88 15.53 26.42 56.57
CA VAL A 88 14.66 26.74 55.43
C VAL A 88 14.56 25.56 54.48
N ARG A 89 15.70 24.98 54.07
CA ARG A 89 15.73 23.86 53.13
C ARG A 89 15.07 22.60 53.68
N MET A 90 15.18 22.37 54.99
CA MET A 90 14.50 21.25 55.67
C MET A 90 13.03 21.55 56.00
N GLY A 91 12.51 22.75 55.67
CA GLY A 91 11.13 23.14 55.92
C GLY A 91 10.79 23.39 57.40
N MET A 92 11.79 23.62 58.24
CA MET A 92 11.68 23.76 59.70
C MET A 92 11.42 25.22 60.14
N VAL A 93 10.33 25.80 59.64
CA VAL A 93 10.05 27.25 59.77
C VAL A 93 9.87 27.71 61.22
N ARG A 94 9.25 26.90 62.08
CA ARG A 94 9.08 27.23 63.51
C ARG A 94 10.40 27.22 64.27
N THR A 95 11.29 26.27 63.96
CA THR A 95 12.61 26.18 64.57
C THR A 95 13.50 27.34 64.13
N LEU A 96 13.37 27.75 62.86
CA LEU A 96 14.05 28.93 62.33
C LEU A 96 13.65 30.21 63.10
N ASP A 97 12.35 30.42 63.31
CA ASP A 97 11.83 31.61 63.99
C ASP A 97 12.29 31.69 65.45
N CYS A 98 12.25 30.56 66.17
CA CYS A 98 12.81 30.47 67.53
C CYS A 98 14.32 30.74 67.54
N PHE A 99 15.07 30.10 66.63
CA PHE A 99 16.52 30.26 66.53
C PHE A 99 16.91 31.72 66.26
N GLN A 100 16.26 32.38 65.29
CA GLN A 100 16.53 33.77 64.95
C GLN A 100 16.25 34.69 66.14
N THR A 101 15.11 34.51 66.81
CA THR A 101 14.74 35.34 67.97
C THR A 101 15.76 35.21 69.11
N GLU A 102 16.13 33.99 69.47
CA GLU A 102 17.12 33.74 70.52
C GLU A 102 18.50 34.27 70.11
N TRP A 103 18.93 34.03 68.87
CA TRP A 103 20.21 34.47 68.34
C TRP A 103 20.39 35.99 68.39
N TYR A 104 19.38 36.75 67.97
CA TYR A 104 19.41 38.21 68.04
C TYR A 104 19.37 38.74 69.49
N GLU A 105 18.67 38.05 70.39
CA GLU A 105 18.64 38.40 71.81
C GLU A 105 20.02 38.19 72.47
N LEU A 106 20.70 37.09 72.16
CA LEU A 106 22.06 36.79 72.64
C LEU A 106 23.10 37.77 72.10
N MET A 107 22.99 38.15 70.83
CA MET A 107 23.80 39.20 70.19
C MET A 107 23.63 40.56 70.88
N GLN A 108 22.39 40.96 71.17
CA GLN A 108 22.10 42.27 71.78
C GLN A 108 22.58 42.37 73.23
N LYS A 109 22.58 41.23 73.96
CA LYS A 109 23.13 41.13 75.32
C LYS A 109 24.66 41.06 75.37
N GLY A 110 25.34 41.02 74.21
CA GLY A 110 26.79 40.93 74.11
C GLY A 110 27.37 39.58 74.56
N ALA A 111 26.54 38.54 74.66
CA ALA A 111 26.97 37.20 75.04
C ALA A 111 27.65 36.44 73.88
N ILE A 112 27.44 36.92 72.65
CA ILE A 112 28.07 36.43 71.42
C ILE A 112 28.57 37.66 70.65
N GLU A 113 29.87 37.79 70.43
CA GLU A 113 30.41 38.82 69.55
C GLU A 113 30.46 38.31 68.10
N ARG A 114 30.32 39.20 67.10
CA ARG A 114 30.46 38.81 65.67
C ARG A 114 31.79 38.14 65.33
N LYS A 115 32.82 38.34 66.15
CA LYS A 115 34.15 37.73 65.97
C LYS A 115 34.21 36.27 66.43
N ASP A 116 33.27 35.86 67.30
CA ASP A 116 33.16 34.50 67.82
C ASP A 116 32.36 33.59 66.88
N ILE A 117 31.69 34.18 65.88
CA ILE A 117 30.95 33.44 64.85
C ILE A 117 31.96 32.93 63.82
N GLY A 118 32.24 31.64 63.89
CA GLY A 118 33.11 30.96 62.94
C GLY A 118 32.46 30.79 61.56
N PHE A 119 33.27 30.35 60.61
CA PHE A 119 32.81 29.90 59.30
C PHE A 119 32.44 28.43 59.34
N VAL A 120 31.50 28.04 58.48
CA VAL A 120 31.15 26.63 58.29
C VAL A 120 32.35 25.89 57.71
N PRO A 121 32.71 24.70 58.23
CA PRO A 121 33.80 23.92 57.67
C PRO A 121 33.55 23.58 56.19
N ASP A 122 34.48 23.96 55.31
CA ASP A 122 34.42 23.81 53.85
C ASP A 122 34.00 22.40 53.38
N MET A 123 34.38 21.36 54.13
CA MET A 123 34.03 19.97 53.84
C MET A 123 32.52 19.71 53.77
N TYR A 124 31.71 20.42 54.55
CA TYR A 124 30.27 20.24 54.55
C TYR A 124 29.61 20.90 53.32
N THR A 125 30.05 22.11 52.98
CA THR A 125 29.63 22.81 51.76
C THR A 125 30.01 22.01 50.51
N TYR A 126 31.22 21.44 50.50
CA TYR A 126 31.68 20.55 49.44
C TYR A 126 30.82 19.29 49.32
N ASN A 127 30.47 18.64 50.44
CA ASN A 127 29.59 17.46 50.41
C ASN A 127 28.19 17.80 49.89
N GLN A 128 27.62 18.94 50.26
CA GLN A 128 26.33 19.38 49.70
C GLN A 128 26.42 19.61 48.19
N HIS A 129 27.50 20.24 47.72
CA HIS A 129 27.73 20.44 46.29
C HIS A 129 27.78 19.09 45.56
N LEU A 130 28.55 18.14 46.08
CA LEU A 130 28.63 16.78 45.54
C LEU A 130 27.29 16.05 45.56
N GLU A 131 26.46 16.22 46.59
CA GLU A 131 25.12 15.62 46.66
C GLU A 131 24.18 16.20 45.60
N MET A 132 24.21 17.53 45.40
CA MET A 132 23.43 18.18 44.34
C MET A 132 23.88 17.73 42.96
N GLU A 133 25.19 17.64 42.72
CA GLU A 133 25.74 17.16 41.47
C GLU A 133 25.38 15.70 41.22
N ASN A 134 25.52 14.82 42.22
CA ASN A 134 25.08 13.42 42.12
C ASN A 134 23.59 13.31 41.78
N ARG A 135 22.75 14.17 42.38
CA ARG A 135 21.30 14.19 42.09
C ARG A 135 21.04 14.64 40.66
N ARG A 136 21.75 15.67 40.18
CA ARG A 136 21.67 16.16 38.80
C ARG A 136 22.09 15.07 37.81
N LEU A 137 23.25 14.47 38.01
CA LEU A 137 23.79 13.40 37.16
C LEU A 137 22.87 12.17 37.12
N LYS A 138 22.31 11.77 38.27
CA LYS A 138 21.32 10.68 38.31
C LYS A 138 20.08 11.01 37.47
N LYS A 139 19.56 12.24 37.56
CA LYS A 139 18.41 12.68 36.76
C LYS A 139 18.73 12.68 35.26
N GLU A 140 19.90 13.19 34.87
CA GLU A 140 20.37 13.16 33.49
C GLU A 140 20.51 11.73 32.97
N LEU A 141 21.10 10.85 33.77
CA LEU A 141 21.26 9.43 33.42
C LEU A 141 19.90 8.74 33.18
N GLU A 142 18.90 8.98 34.03
CA GLU A 142 17.55 8.45 33.80
C GLU A 142 16.88 9.06 32.55
N ASN A 143 17.09 10.35 32.28
CA ASN A 143 16.61 10.98 31.05
C ASN A 143 17.24 10.34 29.80
N TYR A 144 18.56 10.09 29.82
CA TYR A 144 19.26 9.43 28.71
C TYR A 144 18.79 7.99 28.53
N LYS A 145 18.58 7.24 29.61
CA LYS A 145 18.00 5.89 29.53
C LYS A 145 16.62 5.90 28.87
N LEU A 146 15.76 6.85 29.24
CA LEU A 146 14.44 7.00 28.65
C LEU A 146 14.53 7.35 27.15
N ALA A 147 15.39 8.29 26.79
CA ALA A 147 15.62 8.68 25.39
C ALA A 147 16.16 7.50 24.57
N ALA A 148 17.13 6.74 25.09
CA ALA A 148 17.68 5.57 24.44
C ALA A 148 16.62 4.46 24.25
N SER A 149 15.76 4.25 25.25
CA SER A 149 14.66 3.28 25.18
C SER A 149 13.65 3.67 24.09
N LYS A 150 13.25 4.94 24.04
CA LYS A 150 12.38 5.47 22.98
C LYS A 150 13.00 5.35 21.60
N ALA A 151 14.28 5.68 21.45
CA ALA A 151 15.00 5.54 20.18
C ALA A 151 15.06 4.07 19.72
N LYS A 152 15.30 3.14 20.66
CA LYS A 152 15.27 1.70 20.39
C LYS A 152 13.90 1.22 19.90
N GLU A 153 12.82 1.66 20.54
CA GLU A 153 11.45 1.34 20.12
C GLU A 153 11.12 1.90 18.72
N ALA A 154 11.52 3.15 18.44
CA ALA A 154 11.33 3.76 17.13
C ALA A 154 12.11 2.99 16.04
N LEU A 155 13.35 2.61 16.31
CA LEU A 155 14.18 1.82 15.40
C LEU A 155 13.54 0.45 15.12
N GLN A 156 13.00 -0.23 16.14
CA GLN A 156 12.28 -1.50 15.93
C GLN A 156 11.04 -1.33 15.05
N LYS A 157 10.31 -0.22 15.15
CA LYS A 157 9.16 0.06 14.28
C LYS A 157 9.61 0.26 12.83
N ILE A 158 10.64 1.07 12.61
CA ILE A 158 11.19 1.32 11.26
C ILE A 158 11.72 0.03 10.63
N GLN A 159 12.42 -0.81 11.39
CA GLN A 159 12.90 -2.11 10.91
C GLN A 159 11.75 -3.03 10.47
N LYS A 160 10.68 -3.12 11.27
CA LYS A 160 9.50 -3.92 10.91
C LYS A 160 8.83 -3.41 9.63
N GLU A 161 8.70 -2.10 9.48
CA GLU A 161 8.11 -1.51 8.26
C GLU A 161 8.99 -1.76 7.03
N ARG A 162 10.30 -1.55 7.15
CA ARG A 162 11.29 -1.89 6.11
C ARG A 162 11.17 -3.36 5.70
N ASP A 163 11.09 -4.28 6.67
CA ASP A 163 11.00 -5.71 6.40
C ASP A 163 9.65 -6.08 5.77
N PHE A 164 8.56 -5.43 6.18
CA PHE A 164 7.25 -5.56 5.55
C PHE A 164 7.29 -5.14 4.08
N HIS A 165 7.85 -3.97 3.77
CA HIS A 165 8.01 -3.50 2.39
C HIS A 165 8.91 -4.43 1.57
N ARG A 166 10.03 -4.89 2.13
CA ARG A 166 10.94 -5.82 1.45
C ARG A 166 10.25 -7.14 1.13
N MET A 167 9.51 -7.71 2.08
CA MET A 167 8.73 -8.94 1.85
C MET A 167 7.60 -8.73 0.84
N HIS A 168 6.87 -7.61 0.94
CA HIS A 168 5.79 -7.28 0.02
C HIS A 168 6.31 -7.12 -1.41
N HIS A 169 7.39 -6.37 -1.60
CA HIS A 169 8.03 -6.23 -2.90
C HIS A 169 8.47 -7.58 -3.48
N LYS A 170 9.14 -8.43 -2.68
CA LYS A 170 9.51 -9.79 -3.12
C LYS A 170 8.30 -10.60 -3.60
N ARG A 171 7.17 -10.55 -2.89
CA ARG A 171 5.92 -11.19 -3.30
C ARG A 171 5.40 -10.63 -4.62
N VAL A 172 5.31 -9.31 -4.74
CA VAL A 172 4.81 -8.63 -5.95
C VAL A 172 5.69 -8.99 -7.17
N VAL A 173 7.00 -9.04 -7.01
CA VAL A 173 7.92 -9.46 -8.08
C VAL A 173 7.69 -10.91 -8.50
N GLN A 174 7.47 -11.83 -7.54
CA GLN A 174 7.13 -13.22 -7.84
C GLN A 174 5.81 -13.31 -8.62
N GLU A 175 4.78 -12.59 -8.21
CA GLU A 175 3.49 -12.53 -8.90
C GLU A 175 3.63 -11.92 -10.31
N LYS A 176 4.37 -10.82 -10.45
CA LYS A 176 4.72 -10.20 -11.74
C LYS A 176 5.36 -11.21 -12.68
N ASN A 177 6.36 -11.95 -12.20
CA ASN A 177 7.09 -12.92 -13.01
C ASN A 177 6.22 -14.12 -13.43
N ARG A 178 5.30 -14.55 -12.56
CA ARG A 178 4.30 -15.56 -12.90
C ARG A 178 3.37 -15.09 -14.02
N LEU A 179 2.82 -13.87 -13.91
CA LEU A 179 1.95 -13.29 -14.93
C LEU A 179 2.68 -13.09 -16.26
N ILE A 180 3.94 -12.62 -16.23
CA ILE A 180 4.78 -12.50 -17.43
C ILE A 180 4.92 -13.86 -18.12
N SER A 181 5.15 -14.93 -17.35
CA SER A 181 5.29 -16.29 -17.88
C SER A 181 3.99 -16.78 -18.52
N ASP A 182 2.85 -16.52 -17.88
CA ASP A 182 1.53 -16.87 -18.42
C ASP A 182 1.22 -16.10 -19.72
N ILE A 183 1.55 -14.80 -19.78
CA ILE A 183 1.42 -13.98 -20.99
C ILE A 183 2.31 -14.53 -22.11
N LYS A 184 3.56 -14.90 -21.82
CA LYS A 184 4.47 -15.50 -22.81
C LYS A 184 3.91 -16.81 -23.36
N ARG A 185 3.40 -17.69 -22.50
CA ARG A 185 2.75 -18.95 -22.90
C ARG A 185 1.52 -18.69 -23.77
N LEU A 186 0.70 -17.70 -23.40
CA LEU A 186 -0.50 -17.34 -24.17
C LEU A 186 -0.15 -16.79 -25.55
N LYS A 187 0.84 -15.89 -25.63
CA LYS A 187 1.35 -15.37 -26.92
C LYS A 187 1.86 -16.49 -27.82
N ALA A 188 2.63 -17.44 -27.27
CA ALA A 188 3.11 -18.59 -28.03
C ALA A 188 1.95 -19.47 -28.55
N HIS A 189 0.93 -19.69 -27.72
CA HIS A 189 -0.27 -20.44 -28.13
C HIS A 189 -1.02 -19.75 -29.29
N TYR A 190 -1.22 -18.43 -29.24
CA TYR A 190 -1.86 -17.70 -30.34
C TYR A 190 -1.01 -17.66 -31.62
N ALA A 191 0.31 -17.49 -31.49
CA ALA A 191 1.21 -17.59 -32.63
C ALA A 191 1.12 -18.96 -33.31
N SER A 192 0.89 -20.03 -32.54
CA SER A 192 0.72 -21.38 -33.10
C SER A 192 -0.56 -21.56 -33.94
N TYR A 193 -1.62 -20.78 -33.70
CA TYR A 193 -2.85 -20.84 -34.50
C TYR A 193 -2.76 -20.07 -35.81
N GLU A 194 -1.87 -19.08 -35.91
CA GLU A 194 -1.68 -18.28 -37.12
C GLU A 194 -1.50 -19.13 -38.40
N PRO A 195 -0.63 -20.16 -38.46
CA PRO A 195 -0.49 -21.00 -39.65
C PRO A 195 -1.75 -21.80 -39.96
N MET A 196 -2.49 -22.27 -38.95
CA MET A 196 -3.74 -23.01 -39.15
C MET A 196 -4.81 -22.11 -39.78
N LEU A 197 -4.93 -20.87 -39.31
CA LEU A 197 -5.85 -19.89 -39.88
C LEU A 197 -5.47 -19.55 -41.33
N LYS A 198 -4.18 -19.32 -41.61
CA LYS A 198 -3.67 -19.08 -42.97
C LYS A 198 -4.03 -20.23 -43.92
N GLN A 199 -3.77 -21.47 -43.50
CA GLN A 199 -4.13 -22.66 -44.29
C GLN A 199 -5.63 -22.76 -44.56
N LEU A 200 -6.47 -22.44 -43.58
CA LEU A 200 -7.93 -22.47 -43.75
C LEU A 200 -8.40 -21.41 -44.76
N THR A 201 -7.83 -20.20 -44.70
CA THR A 201 -8.09 -19.13 -45.68
C THR A 201 -7.64 -19.53 -47.08
N GLU A 202 -6.46 -20.12 -47.23
CA GLU A 202 -5.96 -20.61 -48.53
C GLU A 202 -6.86 -21.71 -49.12
N LYS A 203 -7.30 -22.66 -48.29
CA LYS A 203 -8.26 -23.70 -48.70
C LYS A 203 -9.58 -23.10 -49.14
N TYR A 204 -10.12 -22.14 -48.39
CA TYR A 204 -11.35 -21.44 -48.74
C TYR A 204 -11.22 -20.73 -50.10
N GLN A 205 -10.13 -19.99 -50.32
CA GLN A 205 -9.87 -19.30 -51.59
C GLN A 205 -9.72 -20.29 -52.76
N THR A 206 -9.09 -21.45 -52.52
CA THR A 206 -8.94 -22.50 -53.54
C THR A 206 -10.27 -23.10 -53.93
N ILE A 207 -11.10 -23.47 -52.95
CA ILE A 207 -12.46 -24.00 -53.17
C ILE A 207 -13.32 -22.96 -53.91
N LEU A 208 -13.20 -21.68 -53.55
CA LEU A 208 -13.94 -20.60 -54.21
C LEU A 208 -13.57 -20.49 -55.70
N ARG A 209 -12.27 -20.56 -56.04
CA ARG A 209 -11.80 -20.57 -57.43
C ARG A 209 -12.28 -21.80 -58.19
N GLN A 210 -12.17 -22.99 -57.59
CA GLN A 210 -12.65 -24.23 -58.21
C GLN A 210 -14.16 -24.19 -58.46
N LYS A 211 -14.95 -23.72 -57.50
CA LYS A 211 -16.41 -23.52 -57.67
C LYS A 211 -16.71 -22.61 -58.86
N MET A 212 -15.95 -21.53 -59.03
CA MET A 212 -16.11 -20.62 -60.16
C MET A 212 -15.81 -21.32 -61.49
N LEU A 213 -14.73 -22.10 -61.57
CA LEU A 213 -14.38 -22.88 -62.78
C LEU A 213 -15.45 -23.93 -63.12
N THR A 214 -15.89 -24.72 -62.14
CA THR A 214 -16.95 -25.73 -62.34
C THR A 214 -18.27 -25.08 -62.72
N ASN A 215 -18.56 -23.87 -62.22
CA ASN A 215 -19.72 -23.11 -62.67
C ASN A 215 -19.64 -22.75 -64.16
N LEU A 216 -18.50 -22.24 -64.62
CA LEU A 216 -18.30 -21.91 -66.03
C LEU A 216 -18.36 -23.14 -66.95
N GLU A 217 -17.81 -24.27 -66.52
CA GLU A 217 -17.90 -25.55 -67.25
C GLU A 217 -19.35 -26.03 -67.36
N ARG A 218 -20.11 -25.95 -66.27
CA ARG A 218 -21.53 -26.28 -66.26
C ARG A 218 -22.32 -25.36 -67.18
N ASP A 219 -22.09 -24.04 -67.11
CA ASP A 219 -22.79 -23.07 -67.95
C ASP A 219 -22.49 -23.29 -69.43
N ARG A 220 -21.25 -23.67 -69.78
CA ARG A 220 -20.86 -24.08 -71.14
C ARG A 220 -21.59 -25.35 -71.59
N ALA A 221 -21.65 -26.38 -70.74
CA ALA A 221 -22.34 -27.62 -71.04
C ALA A 221 -23.86 -27.41 -71.20
N VAL A 222 -24.47 -26.63 -70.32
CA VAL A 222 -25.89 -26.22 -70.42
C VAL A 222 -26.11 -25.45 -71.71
N GLY A 223 -25.25 -24.49 -72.06
CA GLY A 223 -25.34 -23.76 -73.33
C GLY A 223 -25.25 -24.66 -74.56
N GLN A 224 -24.39 -25.68 -74.54
CA GLN A 224 -24.32 -26.69 -75.60
C GLN A 224 -25.60 -27.53 -75.68
N VAL A 225 -26.11 -28.02 -74.54
CA VAL A 225 -27.36 -28.80 -74.47
C VAL A 225 -28.55 -27.97 -74.97
N THR A 226 -28.68 -26.72 -74.54
CA THR A 226 -29.73 -25.80 -75.00
C THR A 226 -29.61 -25.53 -76.49
N GLY A 227 -28.39 -25.31 -77.01
CA GLY A 227 -28.15 -25.16 -78.44
C GLY A 227 -28.55 -26.40 -79.25
N LEU A 228 -28.16 -27.59 -78.79
CA LEU A 228 -28.55 -28.87 -79.41
C LEU A 228 -30.07 -29.08 -79.35
N GLN A 229 -30.70 -28.80 -78.22
CA GLN A 229 -32.15 -28.90 -78.05
C GLN A 229 -32.90 -27.94 -78.98
N ALA A 230 -32.41 -26.72 -79.18
CA ALA A 230 -32.96 -25.78 -80.16
C ALA A 230 -32.79 -26.30 -81.60
N THR A 231 -31.64 -26.88 -81.94
CA THR A 231 -31.46 -27.51 -83.27
C THR A 231 -32.39 -28.72 -83.48
N LEU A 232 -32.58 -29.55 -82.46
CA LEU A 232 -33.53 -30.67 -82.51
C LEU A 232 -34.96 -30.18 -82.69
N GLN A 233 -35.41 -29.17 -81.91
CA GLN A 233 -36.75 -28.60 -82.07
C GLN A 233 -36.98 -27.97 -83.46
N ASN A 234 -35.96 -27.32 -84.03
CA ASN A 234 -36.04 -26.79 -85.40
C ASN A 234 -36.14 -27.91 -86.45
N LEU A 235 -35.46 -29.05 -86.24
CA LEU A 235 -35.53 -30.22 -87.12
C LEU A 235 -36.86 -30.99 -86.94
N GLU A 236 -37.36 -31.09 -85.72
CA GLU A 236 -38.68 -31.67 -85.39
C GLU A 236 -39.83 -30.80 -85.93
N SER A 237 -39.66 -29.48 -85.99
CA SER A 237 -40.61 -28.56 -86.63
C SER A 237 -40.70 -28.76 -88.16
N GLY A 238 -39.78 -29.52 -88.77
CA GLY A 238 -39.83 -29.97 -90.16
C GLY A 238 -40.38 -31.39 -90.38
N ARG A 239 -40.67 -32.14 -89.30
CA ARG A 239 -41.38 -33.43 -89.35
C ARG A 239 -42.57 -33.38 -88.39
N ALA A 240 -43.69 -32.86 -88.88
CA ALA A 240 -44.97 -33.16 -88.29
C ALA A 240 -45.24 -34.68 -88.43
N SER A 241 -44.97 -35.43 -87.37
CA SER A 241 -45.66 -36.69 -87.14
C SER A 241 -45.94 -36.80 -85.65
N GLU A 242 -47.21 -36.63 -85.32
CA GLU A 242 -47.79 -36.83 -84.02
C GLU A 242 -47.38 -38.20 -83.45
N ILE A 243 -46.86 -38.22 -82.22
CA ILE A 243 -46.83 -39.42 -81.40
C ILE A 243 -47.45 -39.05 -80.05
N PRO A 244 -48.57 -39.68 -79.64
CA PRO A 244 -49.22 -39.40 -78.38
C PRO A 244 -48.42 -40.08 -77.26
N VAL A 245 -47.78 -39.29 -76.41
CA VAL A 245 -47.23 -39.82 -75.16
C VAL A 245 -48.34 -39.83 -74.12
N THR A 246 -48.80 -41.05 -73.88
CA THR A 246 -49.70 -41.49 -72.83
C THR A 246 -49.34 -40.84 -71.50
N ARG A 247 -50.30 -40.14 -70.89
CA ARG A 247 -50.23 -39.67 -69.50
C ARG A 247 -50.13 -40.89 -68.56
N ALA A 248 -48.92 -41.28 -68.18
CA ALA A 248 -48.69 -42.01 -66.95
C ALA A 248 -48.45 -40.99 -65.84
N GLY A 249 -49.54 -40.51 -65.22
CA GLY A 249 -49.48 -39.65 -64.05
C GLY A 249 -48.98 -40.43 -62.84
N HIS A 250 -47.67 -40.55 -62.65
CA HIS A 250 -47.12 -40.81 -61.33
C HIS A 250 -47.17 -39.52 -60.52
N ARG A 251 -48.23 -39.37 -59.73
CA ARG A 251 -48.30 -38.43 -58.62
C ARG A 251 -47.27 -38.91 -57.57
N CYS A 252 -46.06 -38.36 -57.61
CA CYS A 252 -45.17 -38.41 -56.45
C CYS A 252 -45.75 -37.44 -55.42
N GLU A 253 -46.50 -37.97 -54.45
CA GLU A 253 -46.75 -37.23 -53.22
C GLU A 253 -45.38 -37.00 -52.55
N ARG A 254 -45.01 -35.72 -52.42
CA ARG A 254 -43.94 -35.34 -51.52
C ARG A 254 -44.46 -35.61 -50.11
N GLU A 255 -44.10 -36.74 -49.53
CA GLU A 255 -44.12 -36.89 -48.06
C GLU A 255 -43.05 -35.95 -47.50
N ASP A 256 -43.43 -34.69 -47.28
CA ASP A 256 -42.67 -33.75 -46.47
C ASP A 256 -42.66 -34.28 -45.02
N GLY A 257 -41.59 -35.00 -44.64
CA GLY A 257 -41.33 -35.30 -43.23
C GLY A 257 -40.55 -36.58 -42.91
N ARG A 258 -40.36 -37.51 -43.85
CA ARG A 258 -39.58 -38.73 -43.53
C ARG A 258 -38.09 -38.49 -43.75
N GLN A 259 -37.40 -38.22 -42.65
CA GLN A 259 -35.95 -38.11 -42.59
C GLN A 259 -35.31 -39.41 -43.11
N GLY A 260 -34.50 -39.31 -44.16
CA GLY A 260 -33.88 -40.48 -44.79
C GLY A 260 -32.88 -41.17 -43.84
N PRO A 261 -32.54 -42.46 -44.08
CA PRO A 261 -31.64 -43.22 -43.21
C PRO A 261 -30.30 -42.52 -42.95
N THR A 262 -29.77 -41.88 -44.00
CA THR A 262 -28.52 -41.11 -43.95
C THR A 262 -28.66 -39.81 -43.15
N GLN A 263 -29.80 -39.12 -43.24
CA GLN A 263 -30.05 -37.90 -42.44
C GLN A 263 -30.23 -38.25 -40.95
N LYS A 264 -30.87 -39.38 -40.65
CA LYS A 264 -31.04 -39.86 -39.28
C LYS A 264 -29.68 -40.22 -38.64
N ALA A 265 -28.81 -40.91 -39.37
CA ALA A 265 -27.46 -41.25 -38.90
C ALA A 265 -26.57 -40.01 -38.64
N VAL A 266 -26.73 -38.95 -39.43
CA VAL A 266 -26.01 -37.67 -39.23
C VAL A 266 -26.53 -36.92 -37.99
N GLN A 267 -27.85 -36.93 -37.78
CA GLN A 267 -28.49 -36.35 -36.59
C GLN A 267 -28.03 -37.06 -35.30
N GLU A 268 -28.08 -38.40 -35.29
CA GLU A 268 -27.65 -39.23 -34.15
C GLU A 268 -26.16 -39.05 -33.82
N ASN A 269 -25.29 -38.95 -34.83
CA ASN A 269 -23.86 -38.65 -34.61
C ASN A 269 -23.64 -37.26 -34.00
N ARG A 270 -24.45 -36.28 -34.40
CA ARG A 270 -24.38 -34.92 -33.85
C ARG A 270 -24.76 -34.94 -32.38
N GLU A 271 -25.82 -35.65 -32.01
CA GLU A 271 -26.33 -35.78 -30.64
C GLU A 271 -25.36 -36.58 -29.74
N GLN A 272 -24.76 -37.65 -30.26
CA GLN A 272 -23.70 -38.40 -29.54
C GLN A 272 -22.45 -37.54 -29.30
N LYS A 273 -22.07 -36.68 -30.24
CA LYS A 273 -20.96 -35.75 -30.09
C LYS A 273 -21.20 -34.71 -29.00
N TYR A 274 -22.46 -34.28 -28.80
CA TYR A 274 -22.83 -33.39 -27.69
C TYR A 274 -22.76 -34.09 -26.33
N LEU A 275 -23.20 -35.35 -26.24
CA LEU A 275 -23.15 -36.16 -25.00
C LEU A 275 -21.72 -36.49 -24.56
N TYR A 276 -20.81 -36.77 -25.51
CA TYR A 276 -19.40 -37.07 -25.18
C TYR A 276 -18.60 -35.82 -24.77
N ALA A 277 -19.02 -34.62 -25.21
CA ALA A 277 -18.35 -33.36 -24.90
C ALA A 277 -18.79 -32.73 -23.55
N GLY A 278 -19.72 -33.35 -22.80
CA GLY A 278 -20.19 -32.83 -21.51
C GLY A 278 -20.96 -31.51 -21.59
N VAL A 279 -21.42 -31.10 -22.78
CA VAL A 279 -22.16 -29.86 -22.99
C VAL A 279 -23.65 -30.16 -22.93
N ALA A 280 -24.35 -29.57 -21.95
CA ALA A 280 -25.79 -29.73 -21.77
C ALA A 280 -26.57 -29.25 -23.01
N PRO A 281 -27.71 -29.88 -23.36
CA PRO A 281 -28.54 -29.45 -24.48
C PRO A 281 -28.93 -27.97 -24.35
N TYR A 282 -28.86 -27.24 -25.46
CA TYR A 282 -29.21 -25.82 -25.51
C TYR A 282 -30.68 -25.63 -25.12
N ASP A 283 -30.90 -24.98 -23.97
CA ASP A 283 -32.21 -24.59 -23.48
C ASP A 283 -32.52 -23.15 -23.95
N PRO A 284 -33.49 -22.95 -24.87
CA PRO A 284 -33.85 -21.61 -25.35
C PRO A 284 -34.35 -20.66 -24.25
N ALA A 285 -34.71 -21.17 -23.06
CA ALA A 285 -35.12 -20.37 -21.91
C ALA A 285 -33.92 -19.76 -21.14
N LYS A 286 -32.70 -20.26 -21.37
CA LYS A 286 -31.45 -19.80 -20.72
C LYS A 286 -30.57 -18.92 -21.60
N ASP A 287 -31.07 -18.55 -22.78
CA ASP A 287 -30.37 -17.70 -23.75
C ASP A 287 -30.15 -16.27 -23.19
N PRO A 288 -28.90 -15.84 -22.92
CA PRO A 288 -28.60 -14.53 -22.33
C PRO A 288 -29.01 -13.38 -23.26
N THR A 289 -29.18 -13.63 -24.55
CA THR A 289 -29.62 -12.63 -25.54
C THR A 289 -31.11 -12.30 -25.43
N LYS A 290 -31.92 -13.14 -24.75
CA LYS A 290 -33.35 -12.90 -24.50
C LYS A 290 -33.65 -12.26 -23.14
N GLN A 291 -32.66 -12.10 -22.26
CA GLN A 291 -32.82 -11.38 -20.99
C GLN A 291 -32.51 -9.87 -21.09
N MET A 292 -32.80 -9.24 -22.23
CA MET A 292 -32.84 -7.78 -22.33
C MET A 292 -34.22 -7.29 -21.89
N GLY A 293 -34.46 -7.23 -20.58
CA GLY A 293 -35.78 -6.83 -20.08
C GLY A 293 -35.98 -6.77 -18.58
N LYS A 294 -34.92 -6.67 -17.76
CA LYS A 294 -35.06 -6.23 -16.37
C LYS A 294 -33.99 -5.20 -16.08
N ARG A 295 -34.42 -3.93 -16.01
CA ARG A 295 -33.63 -2.84 -15.44
C ARG A 295 -33.19 -3.27 -14.04
N TYR A 296 -31.91 -3.47 -13.83
CA TYR A 296 -31.33 -3.49 -12.50
C TYR A 296 -30.84 -2.09 -12.17
N SER A 297 -31.41 -1.55 -11.09
CA SER A 297 -30.91 -0.40 -10.34
C SER A 297 -29.43 -0.56 -10.08
N LYS A 298 -28.67 0.50 -10.38
CA LYS A 298 -27.30 0.66 -9.88
C LYS A 298 -27.31 0.65 -8.36
N ARG A 299 -26.77 -0.39 -7.75
CA ARG A 299 -26.08 -0.32 -6.45
C ARG A 299 -25.16 -1.53 -6.33
N SER A 300 -23.95 -1.41 -6.87
CA SER A 300 -22.80 -2.19 -6.42
C SER A 300 -22.11 -1.35 -5.35
N GLU A 301 -22.19 -1.85 -4.13
CA GLU A 301 -21.47 -1.37 -2.96
C GLU A 301 -19.98 -1.45 -3.21
N THR A 302 -19.33 -0.29 -3.25
CA THR A 302 -17.95 -0.12 -2.81
C THR A 302 -17.94 -0.29 -1.29
N PRO A 303 -16.93 -0.94 -0.66
CA PRO A 303 -16.69 -0.72 0.75
C PRO A 303 -16.08 0.67 0.87
N GLU A 304 -16.94 1.69 0.93
CA GLU A 304 -16.55 2.97 1.52
C GLU A 304 -16.20 2.68 2.97
N LEU A 305 -14.93 2.86 3.32
CA LEU A 305 -14.53 3.06 4.71
C LEU A 305 -15.23 4.33 5.19
N LEU A 306 -16.42 4.14 5.76
CA LEU A 306 -17.16 5.17 6.48
C LEU A 306 -16.32 5.58 7.69
N PHE A 307 -15.59 6.68 7.55
CA PHE A 307 -15.17 7.49 8.68
C PHE A 307 -16.42 8.01 9.38
N GLN A 308 -16.86 7.31 10.43
CA GLN A 308 -17.80 7.87 11.39
C GLN A 308 -17.04 8.86 12.28
N VAL A 309 -17.07 10.13 11.88
CA VAL A 309 -16.73 11.25 12.76
C VAL A 309 -17.88 11.40 13.76
N SER A 310 -17.75 10.83 14.95
CA SER A 310 -18.65 11.13 16.07
C SER A 310 -18.22 12.45 16.72
N ALA A 311 -18.81 13.54 16.25
CA ALA A 311 -18.69 14.83 16.91
C ALA A 311 -19.56 14.84 18.18
N TYR A 312 -18.94 14.71 19.36
CA TYR A 312 -19.63 14.93 20.63
C TYR A 312 -19.40 16.37 21.12
N ARG A 313 -20.50 17.03 21.50
CA ARG A 313 -20.51 18.36 22.12
C ARG A 313 -20.66 18.20 23.63
N GLU A 314 -19.57 18.37 24.38
CA GLU A 314 -19.69 18.65 25.82
C GLU A 314 -19.81 20.17 26.02
N GLY A 315 -20.91 20.60 26.63
CA GLY A 315 -21.05 21.96 27.17
C GLY A 315 -20.07 22.15 28.34
N THR A 316 -19.65 23.34 28.73
CA THR A 316 -20.32 24.65 28.75
C THR A 316 -19.25 25.74 28.80
N GLY A 317 -19.40 26.82 28.04
CA GLY A 317 -18.48 27.96 28.04
C GLY A 317 -18.18 28.45 26.63
N SER A 318 -18.34 29.75 26.39
CA SER A 318 -18.17 30.38 25.08
C SER A 318 -16.73 30.23 24.56
N GLY A 319 -16.56 29.40 23.53
CA GLY A 319 -15.29 29.22 22.81
C GLY A 319 -14.95 27.75 22.62
N GLY A 320 -15.63 27.06 21.70
CA GLY A 320 -15.39 25.64 21.42
C GLY A 320 -14.49 25.43 20.21
N GLU A 321 -13.32 24.83 20.41
CA GLU A 321 -12.49 24.20 19.36
C GLU A 321 -12.95 22.76 19.09
N TRP A 322 -12.99 22.37 17.82
CA TRP A 322 -13.29 21.00 17.40
C TRP A 322 -11.99 20.18 17.34
N LYS A 323 -11.90 19.09 18.12
CA LYS A 323 -10.79 18.13 18.02
C LYS A 323 -11.30 16.79 17.48
N ASN A 324 -10.71 16.34 16.38
CA ASN A 324 -10.95 15.02 15.79
C ASN A 324 -9.97 14.00 16.40
N LEU A 325 -10.49 12.92 16.98
CA LEU A 325 -9.70 11.78 17.44
C LEU A 325 -9.87 10.63 16.44
N ILE A 326 -8.78 10.24 15.78
CA ILE A 326 -8.73 9.04 14.94
C ILE A 326 -8.27 7.88 15.83
N ALA A 327 -9.16 6.90 16.05
CA ALA A 327 -8.80 5.65 16.70
C ALA A 327 -8.46 4.61 15.64
N CYS A 328 -7.21 4.13 15.62
CA CYS A 328 -6.77 3.01 14.78
C CYS A 328 -7.02 1.68 15.51
N PHE A 329 -7.65 0.72 14.81
CA PHE A 329 -7.69 -0.69 15.20
C PHE A 329 -6.57 -1.47 14.50
#